data_AF-A0A3M8F2K6-F1
#
_entry.id   AF-A0A3M8F2K6-F1
#
_cell.length_a   1.000
_cell.length_b   1.000
_cell.length_c   1.000
_cell.angle_alpha   90.00
_cell.angle_beta   90.00
_cell.angle_gamma   90.00
#
_symmetry.space_group_name_H-M   'P 1'
#
loop_
_entity.id
_entity.type
_entity.pdbx_description
1 polymer ?
#
loop_
_entity_poly.entity_id
_entity_poly.type
_entity_poly.pdbx_seq_one_letter_code
_entity_poly.pdbx_strand_id
1 'polypeptide(L)'
;MAISKGKVATGILGVVALVVVGFAAYTWVTLTWSYSRGERAGYVQKFSQKGWLFKTWEGELQMIPVPGSVPEKFFFSVRDDAVAQKLNGSVGKKVALIYEQHKGVPTTVFAETEYFVTDVKALE
;
A
#
# COMPACT_ATOMS: atom_id res chain seq x y z
N MET A 1 -37.43 -16.32 29.76
CA MET A 1 -36.38 -15.34 30.12
C MET A 1 -36.48 -14.16 29.15
N ALA A 2 -37.20 -13.09 29.50
CA ALA A 2 -37.38 -11.95 28.62
C ALA A 2 -36.12 -11.08 28.66
N ILE A 3 -35.26 -11.20 27.64
CA ILE A 3 -34.09 -10.33 27.53
C ILE A 3 -34.61 -8.93 27.20
N SER A 4 -34.43 -7.98 28.14
CA SER A 4 -34.90 -6.60 27.90
C SER A 4 -34.22 -6.03 26.67
N LYS A 5 -34.98 -5.36 25.79
CA LYS A 5 -34.48 -4.78 24.53
C LYS A 5 -33.23 -3.90 24.73
N GLY A 6 -33.11 -3.21 25.87
CA GLY A 6 -31.93 -2.42 26.23
C GLY A 6 -30.66 -3.25 26.42
N LYS A 7 -30.74 -4.41 27.07
CA LYS A 7 -29.58 -5.32 27.25
C LYS A 7 -29.13 -5.95 25.92
N VAL A 8 -30.08 -6.24 25.02
CA VAL A 8 -29.76 -6.72 23.66
C VAL A 8 -29.06 -5.62 22.86
N ALA A 9 -29.57 -4.39 22.89
CA ALA A 9 -28.96 -3.26 22.19
C ALA A 9 -27.53 -2.95 22.67
N THR A 10 -27.29 -2.94 23.98
CA THR A 10 -25.94 -2.77 24.54
C THR A 10 -25.01 -3.93 24.15
N GLY A 11 -25.51 -5.17 24.13
CA GLY A 11 -24.74 -6.33 23.66
C GLY A 11 -24.33 -6.21 22.19
N ILE A 12 -25.25 -5.81 21.31
CA ILE A 12 -24.95 -5.59 19.88
C ILE A 12 -23.93 -4.47 19.69
N LEU A 13 -24.11 -3.33 20.39
CA LEU A 13 -23.14 -2.23 20.35
C LEU A 13 -21.75 -2.67 20.82
N GLY A 14 -21.67 -3.48 21.88
CA GLY A 14 -20.41 -4.04 22.36
C GLY A 14 -19.72 -4.95 21.32
N VAL A 15 -20.47 -5.81 20.65
CA VAL A 15 -19.94 -6.67 19.57
C VAL A 15 -19.46 -5.84 18.39
N VAL A 16 -20.25 -4.85 17.95
CA VAL A 16 -19.86 -3.95 16.86
C VAL A 16 -18.59 -3.18 17.20
N ALA A 17 -18.50 -2.62 18.41
CA ALA A 17 -17.29 -1.93 18.85
C ALA A 17 -16.07 -2.86 18.87
N LEU A 18 -16.22 -4.10 19.34
CA LEU A 18 -15.14 -5.08 19.36
C LEU A 18 -14.67 -5.46 17.95
N VAL A 19 -15.59 -5.60 17.00
CA VAL A 19 -15.25 -5.86 15.59
C VAL A 19 -14.50 -4.67 14.98
N VAL A 20 -14.95 -3.44 15.23
CA VAL A 20 -14.28 -2.23 14.71
C VAL A 20 -12.87 -2.09 15.28
N VAL A 21 -12.70 -2.30 16.59
CA VAL A 21 -11.39 -2.24 17.24
C VAL A 21 -10.49 -3.37 16.74
N GLY A 22 -11.01 -4.59 16.60
CA GLY A 22 -10.26 -5.73 16.06
C GLY A 22 -9.79 -5.48 14.62
N PHE A 23 -10.65 -4.91 13.78
CA PHE A 23 -10.29 -4.52 12.42
C PHE A 23 -9.22 -3.43 12.39
N ALA A 24 -9.34 -2.40 13.23
CA ALA A 24 -8.35 -1.33 13.34
C ALA A 24 -6.98 -1.84 13.83
N ALA A 25 -6.96 -2.78 14.79
CA ALA A 25 -5.73 -3.41 15.24
C ALA A 25 -5.09 -4.27 14.14
N TYR A 26 -5.91 -5.02 13.39
CA TYR A 26 -5.43 -5.84 12.28
C TYR A 26 -4.85 -4.99 11.13
N THR A 27 -5.52 -3.90 10.73
CA THR A 27 -4.99 -2.97 9.72
C THR A 27 -3.69 -2.33 10.18
N TRP A 28 -3.60 -1.92 11.45
CA TRP A 28 -2.38 -1.36 12.02
C TRP A 28 -1.21 -2.34 11.94
N VAL A 29 -1.42 -3.59 12.35
CA VAL A 29 -0.36 -4.63 12.31
C VAL A 29 0.07 -4.91 10.88
N THR A 30 -0.88 -5.12 9.95
CA THR A 30 -0.56 -5.43 8.55
C THR A 30 0.16 -4.29 7.83
N LEU A 31 -0.14 -3.02 8.16
CA LEU A 31 0.51 -1.84 7.59
C LEU A 31 1.86 -1.47 8.24
N THR A 32 2.20 -2.09 9.36
CA THR A 32 3.47 -1.85 10.07
C THR A 32 4.44 -3.02 9.88
N TRP A 33 3.91 -4.22 9.65
CA TRP A 33 4.72 -5.43 9.50
C TRP A 33 5.19 -5.62 8.06
N SER A 34 6.48 -5.37 7.84
CA SER A 34 7.13 -5.72 6.58
C SER A 34 7.38 -7.22 6.49
N TYR A 35 6.70 -7.90 5.56
CA TYR A 35 6.94 -9.31 5.25
C TYR A 35 8.26 -9.50 4.48
N SER A 36 8.56 -8.59 3.56
CA SER A 36 9.78 -8.62 2.76
C SER A 36 10.24 -7.21 2.46
N ARG A 37 11.55 -7.01 2.31
CA ARG A 37 12.16 -5.76 1.91
C ARG A 37 13.03 -6.02 0.69
N GLY A 38 12.99 -5.12 -0.28
CA GLY A 38 13.74 -5.31 -1.52
C GLY A 38 13.99 -4.01 -2.27
N GLU A 39 14.74 -4.15 -3.35
CA GLU A 39 15.06 -3.07 -4.28
C GLU A 39 14.78 -3.54 -5.71
N ARG A 40 14.14 -2.70 -6.52
CA ARG A 40 13.87 -2.96 -7.94
C ARG A 40 14.28 -1.75 -8.78
N ALA A 41 15.07 -1.99 -9.83
CA ALA A 41 15.53 -0.94 -10.74
C ALA A 41 14.76 -0.96 -12.06
N GLY A 42 14.41 0.22 -12.56
CA GLY A 42 13.57 0.38 -13.74
C GLY A 42 13.32 1.83 -14.11
N TYR A 43 12.36 2.02 -15.01
CA TYR A 43 11.87 3.33 -15.41
C TYR A 43 10.46 3.53 -14.87
N VAL A 44 10.21 4.65 -14.19
CA VAL A 44 8.86 4.99 -13.72
C VAL A 44 8.05 5.40 -14.93
N GLN A 45 7.10 4.53 -15.33
CA GLN A 45 6.28 4.73 -16.53
C GLN A 45 5.00 5.51 -16.21
N LYS A 46 4.40 5.22 -15.06
CA LYS A 46 3.16 5.86 -14.61
C LYS A 46 3.23 6.09 -13.11
N PHE A 47 2.77 7.26 -12.68
CA PHE A 47 2.58 7.56 -11.27
C PHE A 47 1.39 8.50 -11.14
N SER A 48 0.41 8.13 -10.33
CA SER A 48 -0.86 8.86 -10.25
C SER A 48 -1.49 8.70 -8.88
N GLN A 49 -2.11 9.78 -8.40
CA GLN A 49 -2.88 9.76 -7.17
C GLN A 49 -4.28 9.21 -7.47
N LYS A 50 -4.61 8.04 -6.92
CA LYS A 50 -5.88 7.33 -7.17
C LYS A 50 -6.61 7.07 -5.85
N GLY A 51 -7.93 6.97 -5.92
CA GLY A 51 -8.77 6.61 -4.77
C GLY A 51 -10.06 7.41 -4.75
N TRP A 52 -11.12 6.80 -4.19
CA TRP A 52 -12.45 7.42 -4.11
C TRP A 52 -12.63 8.23 -2.83
N LEU A 53 -12.34 7.64 -1.66
CA LEU A 53 -12.47 8.29 -0.35
C LEU A 53 -11.12 8.75 0.21
N PHE A 54 -10.11 7.89 0.12
CA PHE A 54 -8.73 8.19 0.48
C PHE A 54 -7.88 8.01 -0.76
N LYS A 55 -7.15 9.05 -1.16
CA LYS A 55 -6.26 8.98 -2.31
C LYS A 55 -4.89 8.46 -1.90
N THR A 56 -4.41 7.45 -2.60
CA THR A 56 -3.06 6.89 -2.46
C THR A 56 -2.29 7.14 -3.76
N TRP A 57 -0.96 7.15 -3.65
CA TRP A 57 -0.10 7.30 -4.80
C TRP A 57 0.22 5.94 -5.38
N GLU A 58 -0.17 5.70 -6.63
CA GLU A 58 -0.02 4.41 -7.29
C GLU A 58 0.87 4.56 -8.51
N GLY A 59 1.84 3.65 -8.63
CA GLY A 59 2.87 3.72 -9.66
C GLY A 59 3.13 2.39 -10.36
N GLU A 60 3.71 2.53 -11.54
CA GLU A 60 4.14 1.43 -12.39
C GLU A 60 5.60 1.67 -12.78
N LEU A 61 6.46 0.73 -12.38
CA LEU A 61 7.87 0.68 -12.73
C LEU A 61 8.05 -0.37 -13.82
N GLN A 62 8.53 0.05 -14.99
CA GLN A 62 8.97 -0.89 -16.01
C GLN A 62 10.37 -1.36 -15.64
N MET A 63 10.49 -2.63 -15.24
CA MET A 63 11.77 -3.20 -14.83
C MET A 63 12.72 -3.32 -16.01
N ILE A 64 14.01 -3.14 -15.75
CA ILE A 64 15.04 -3.36 -16.77
C ILE A 64 15.01 -4.85 -17.14
N PRO A 65 14.74 -5.20 -18.40
CA PRO A 65 14.67 -6.60 -18.79
C PRO A 65 16.06 -7.25 -18.63
N VAL A 66 16.05 -8.50 -18.20
CA VAL A 66 17.23 -9.35 -18.39
C VAL A 66 17.37 -9.57 -19.90
N PRO A 67 18.58 -9.57 -20.48
CA PRO A 67 18.76 -9.84 -21.90
C PRO A 67 18.02 -11.13 -22.32
N GLY A 68 17.10 -11.01 -23.29
CA GLY A 68 16.26 -12.13 -23.74
C GLY A 68 14.94 -12.31 -22.99
N SER A 69 14.61 -11.45 -22.01
CA SER A 69 13.31 -11.47 -21.31
C SER A 69 12.41 -10.31 -21.74
N VAL A 70 11.10 -10.51 -21.60
CA VAL A 70 10.12 -9.43 -21.71
C VAL A 70 10.25 -8.52 -20.49
N PRO A 71 10.21 -7.18 -20.62
CA PRO A 71 10.20 -6.27 -19.48
C PRO A 71 8.98 -6.52 -18.59
N GLU A 72 9.20 -6.80 -17.31
CA GLU A 72 8.14 -6.98 -16.33
C GLU A 72 7.68 -5.60 -15.79
N LYS A 73 6.39 -5.47 -15.54
CA LYS A 73 5.80 -4.30 -14.89
C LYS A 73 5.69 -4.56 -13.40
N PHE A 74 6.27 -3.68 -12.61
CA PHE A 74 6.13 -3.70 -11.16
C PHE A 74 5.18 -2.60 -10.71
N PHE A 75 4.04 -3.01 -10.18
CA PHE A 75 3.07 -2.10 -9.57
C PHE A 75 3.42 -1.88 -8.11
N PHE A 76 3.36 -0.63 -7.67
CA PHE A 76 3.69 -0.25 -6.31
C PHE A 76 2.82 0.91 -5.84
N SER A 77 2.74 1.05 -4.52
CA SER A 77 1.99 2.09 -3.83
C SER A 77 2.93 2.93 -2.97
N VAL A 78 2.70 4.23 -2.86
CA VAL A 78 3.46 5.15 -2.01
C VAL A 78 2.51 5.77 -1.00
N ARG A 79 2.86 5.68 0.29
CA ARG A 79 2.08 6.28 1.39
C ARG A 79 2.64 7.62 1.86
N ASP A 80 3.94 7.83 1.71
CA ASP A 80 4.62 9.05 2.12
C ASP A 80 4.65 10.08 0.99
N ASP A 81 4.02 11.23 1.22
CA ASP A 81 3.97 12.33 0.25
C ASP A 81 5.37 12.86 -0.12
N ALA A 82 6.36 12.80 0.78
CA ALA A 82 7.72 13.21 0.48
C ALA A 82 8.37 12.26 -0.55
N VAL A 83 8.14 10.96 -0.40
CA VAL A 83 8.60 9.95 -1.38
C VAL A 83 7.86 10.12 -2.70
N ALA A 84 6.55 10.40 -2.65
CA ALA A 84 5.75 10.65 -3.85
C ALA A 84 6.26 11.88 -4.63
N GLN A 85 6.64 12.96 -3.95
CA GLN A 85 7.23 14.13 -4.59
C GLN A 85 8.58 13.82 -5.26
N LYS A 86 9.46 13.08 -4.58
CA LYS A 86 10.73 12.61 -5.20
C LYS A 86 10.46 11.76 -6.45
N LEU A 87 9.45 10.89 -6.39
CA LEU A 87 9.07 10.02 -7.50
C LEU A 87 8.52 10.81 -8.70
N ASN A 88 7.66 11.79 -8.44
CA ASN A 88 7.11 12.69 -9.46
C ASN A 88 8.23 13.38 -10.26
N GLY A 89 9.29 13.85 -9.60
CA GLY A 89 10.46 14.45 -10.27
C GLY A 89 11.37 13.44 -11.01
N SER A 90 11.10 12.15 -10.84
CA SER A 90 11.86 11.04 -11.40
C SER A 90 11.08 10.23 -12.45
N VAL A 91 9.86 10.65 -12.80
CA VAL A 91 9.07 10.02 -13.87
C VAL A 91 9.85 10.10 -15.19
N GLY A 92 9.91 8.98 -15.92
CA GLY A 92 10.68 8.86 -17.16
C GLY A 92 12.20 8.70 -16.97
N LYS A 93 12.72 8.80 -15.72
CA LYS A 93 14.13 8.55 -15.41
C LYS A 93 14.33 7.11 -14.93
N LYS A 94 15.58 6.65 -15.03
CA LYS A 94 16.01 5.38 -14.44
C LYS A 94 16.14 5.56 -12.93
N VAL A 95 15.48 4.70 -12.17
CA VAL A 95 15.50 4.74 -10.71
C VAL A 95 15.62 3.33 -10.13
N ALA A 96 16.10 3.25 -8.90
CA ALA A 96 15.92 2.10 -8.04
C ALA A 96 14.92 2.45 -6.93
N LEU A 97 13.85 1.64 -6.86
CA LEU A 97 12.82 1.75 -5.83
C LEU A 97 13.15 0.81 -4.69
N ILE A 98 13.22 1.35 -3.47
CA ILE A 98 13.28 0.57 -2.24
C ILE A 98 11.85 0.39 -1.75
N TYR A 99 11.46 -0.87 -1.54
CA TYR A 99 10.09 -1.21 -1.16
C TYR A 99 10.03 -2.19 0.00
N GLU A 100 8.92 -2.13 0.72
CA GLU A 100 8.50 -3.11 1.69
C GLU A 100 7.22 -3.81 1.20
N GLN A 101 7.21 -5.14 1.22
CA GLN A 101 6.02 -5.93 0.96
C GLN A 101 5.26 -6.15 2.27
N HIS A 102 4.01 -5.70 2.34
CA HIS A 102 3.13 -5.87 3.48
C HIS A 102 1.97 -6.78 3.05
N LYS A 103 1.91 -7.99 3.61
CA LYS A 103 0.91 -8.99 3.19
C LYS A 103 -0.38 -8.86 3.97
N GLY A 104 -1.50 -9.07 3.30
CA GLY A 104 -2.83 -9.16 3.94
C GLY A 104 -3.43 -7.82 4.34
N VAL A 105 -2.97 -6.71 3.73
CA VAL A 105 -3.59 -5.39 3.89
C VAL A 105 -5.05 -5.48 3.44
N PRO A 106 -6.03 -5.34 4.35
CA PRO A 106 -7.40 -5.83 4.14
C PRO A 106 -8.26 -4.99 3.21
N THR A 107 -7.76 -3.86 2.69
CA THR A 107 -8.57 -2.96 1.85
C THR A 107 -7.73 -2.25 0.80
N THR A 108 -8.26 -2.20 -0.42
CA THR A 108 -7.77 -1.38 -1.56
C THR A 108 -7.79 0.13 -1.29
N VAL A 109 -8.29 0.54 -0.13
CA VAL A 109 -8.33 1.94 0.33
C VAL A 109 -6.94 2.45 0.77
N PHE A 110 -6.06 1.57 1.24
CA PHE A 110 -4.73 1.96 1.74
C PHE A 110 -3.61 1.82 0.70
N ALA A 111 -3.83 1.01 -0.33
CA ALA A 111 -2.97 0.81 -1.49
C ALA A 111 -3.65 -0.10 -2.51
N GLU A 112 -3.32 0.04 -3.79
CA GLU A 112 -3.70 -0.94 -4.83
C GLU A 112 -2.82 -2.20 -4.79
N THR A 113 -1.67 -2.15 -4.12
CA THR A 113 -0.68 -3.23 -4.12
C THR A 113 -0.19 -3.57 -2.72
N GLU A 114 0.44 -4.74 -2.57
CA GLU A 114 1.14 -5.14 -1.35
C GLU A 114 2.54 -4.51 -1.23
N TYR A 115 3.00 -3.78 -2.25
CA TYR A 115 4.36 -3.26 -2.35
C TYR A 115 4.38 -1.76 -2.06
N PHE A 116 4.88 -1.40 -0.89
CA PHE A 116 4.97 -0.03 -0.42
C PHE A 116 6.37 0.51 -0.66
N VAL A 117 6.52 1.49 -1.55
CA VAL A 117 7.82 2.14 -1.78
C VAL A 117 8.11 3.09 -0.63
N THR A 118 9.27 2.91 -0.01
CA THR A 118 9.73 3.69 1.14
C THR A 118 10.81 4.69 0.76
N ASP A 119 11.56 4.47 -0.33
CA ASP A 119 12.52 5.44 -0.85
C ASP A 119 12.82 5.22 -2.35
N VAL A 120 13.40 6.24 -2.98
CA VAL A 120 13.78 6.23 -4.39
C VAL A 120 15.21 6.76 -4.57
N LYS A 121 16.00 6.03 -5.36
CA LYS A 121 17.34 6.43 -5.79
C LYS A 121 17.33 6.69 -7.29
N ALA A 122 17.70 7.90 -7.70
CA ALA A 122 17.95 8.19 -9.09
C ALA A 122 19.23 7.47 -9.54
N LEU A 123 19.17 6.80 -10.69
CA LEU A 123 20.33 6.18 -11.32
C LEU A 123 20.65 7.03 -12.56
N GLU A 124 21.73 7.81 -12.48
CA GLU A 124 22.24 8.61 -13.60
C GLU A 124 22.79 7.72 -14.73
#